data_AF-M2YDN4-F1
#
_entry.id   AF-M2YDN4-F1
#
_cell.length_a   1.000
_cell.length_b   1.000
_cell.length_c   1.000
_cell.angle_alpha   90.00
_cell.angle_beta   90.00
_cell.angle_gamma   90.00
#
_symmetry.space_group_name_H-M   'P 1'
#
loop_
_entity.id
_entity.type
_entity.pdbx_description
1 polymer ?
#
loop_
_entity_poly.entity_id
_entity_poly.type
_entity_poly.pdbx_seq_one_letter_code
_entity_poly.pdbx_strand_id
1 'polypeptide(L)'
;MGISQRTFFNYFPTKDHAVMGVREPIIPEGVAERPPEGASTLRGVVELYMQLVASAMPANSANFRVRLMQTHPDLGRLLKDTMHGCEHIVRDLLRGWAEQSLEPRMLGPGHDLDERISMLVLTAGAALRFVFSRPDRVPGSDPSPEDLDHAVDVLVSLIRTDHA
;
A
#
# COMPACT_ATOMS: atom_id res chain seq x y z
N MET A 1 17.32 19.56 -18.82
CA MET A 1 16.07 19.11 -19.47
C MET A 1 14.93 19.95 -18.94
N GLY A 2 14.36 20.84 -19.76
CA GLY A 2 13.30 21.77 -19.33
C GLY A 2 11.92 21.20 -19.65
N ILE A 3 11.18 20.79 -18.63
CA ILE A 3 9.75 20.52 -18.72
C ILE A 3 8.97 21.80 -18.44
N SER A 4 7.84 22.00 -19.12
CA SER A 4 7.01 23.19 -18.86
C SER A 4 6.44 23.14 -17.43
N GLN A 5 6.19 24.31 -16.82
CA GLN A 5 5.57 24.40 -15.49
C GLN A 5 4.21 23.67 -15.45
N ARG A 6 3.43 23.73 -16.54
CA ARG A 6 2.16 22.98 -16.67
C ARG A 6 2.39 21.47 -16.67
N THR A 7 3.41 21.00 -17.36
CA THR A 7 3.79 19.58 -17.40
C THR A 7 4.27 19.09 -16.03
N PHE A 8 4.97 19.93 -15.26
CA PHE A 8 5.43 19.59 -13.91
C PHE A 8 4.25 19.38 -12.94
N PHE A 9 3.25 20.27 -12.94
CA PHE A 9 2.07 20.14 -12.07
C PHE A 9 1.12 19.01 -12.47
N ASN A 10 1.19 18.52 -13.71
CA ASN A 10 0.45 17.30 -14.09
C ASN A 10 0.95 16.06 -13.32
N TYR A 11 2.18 16.05 -12.82
CA TYR A 11 2.74 14.91 -12.08
C TYR A 11 2.70 15.09 -10.56
N PHE A 12 2.53 16.32 -10.08
CA PHE A 12 2.63 16.67 -8.67
C PHE A 12 1.52 17.64 -8.26
N PRO A 13 0.59 17.22 -7.38
CA PRO A 13 -0.52 18.06 -6.93
C PRO A 13 -0.07 19.36 -6.24
N THR A 14 1.06 19.34 -5.52
CA THR A 14 1.62 20.52 -4.85
C THR A 14 3.14 20.59 -4.98
N LYS A 15 3.72 21.73 -4.59
CA LYS A 15 5.19 21.89 -4.50
C LYS A 15 5.81 20.85 -3.57
N ASP A 16 5.19 20.57 -2.43
CA ASP A 16 5.70 19.61 -1.45
C ASP A 16 5.67 18.18 -1.99
N HIS A 17 4.66 17.83 -2.81
CA HIS A 17 4.62 16.57 -3.54
C HIS A 17 5.82 16.43 -4.48
N ALA A 18 6.13 17.48 -5.24
CA ALA A 18 7.26 17.47 -6.15
C ALA A 18 8.60 17.39 -5.42
N VAL A 19 8.73 18.10 -4.30
CA VAL A 19 9.93 18.04 -3.46
C VAL A 19 10.06 16.68 -2.78
N MET A 20 8.98 16.00 -2.42
CA MET A 20 9.04 14.67 -1.82
C MET A 20 9.07 13.53 -2.85
N GLY A 21 8.92 13.84 -4.15
CA GLY A 21 8.77 12.84 -5.20
C GLY A 21 7.52 11.97 -5.03
N VAL A 22 6.50 12.50 -4.36
CA VAL A 22 5.21 11.84 -4.07
C VAL A 22 4.22 12.20 -5.15
N ARG A 23 3.52 11.22 -5.69
CA ARG A 23 2.58 11.36 -6.81
C ARG A 23 1.22 10.79 -6.41
N GLU A 24 0.21 11.04 -7.23
CA GLU A 24 -1.07 10.36 -7.08
C GLU A 24 -0.89 8.85 -7.32
N PRO A 25 -1.45 7.98 -6.45
CA PRO A 25 -1.38 6.53 -6.65
C PRO A 25 -2.06 6.11 -7.95
N ILE A 26 -1.47 5.16 -8.66
CA ILE A 26 -2.00 4.61 -9.90
C ILE A 26 -2.55 3.22 -9.62
N ILE A 27 -3.83 3.02 -9.89
CA ILE A 27 -4.47 1.70 -9.80
C ILE A 27 -3.88 0.82 -10.92
N PRO A 28 -3.34 -0.37 -10.61
CA PRO A 28 -2.82 -1.29 -11.62
C PRO A 28 -3.92 -1.70 -12.62
N GLU A 29 -3.53 -1.87 -13.89
CA GLU A 29 -4.45 -2.24 -14.97
C GLU A 29 -5.11 -3.61 -14.71
N GLY A 30 -6.42 -3.72 -14.95
CA GLY A 30 -7.17 -4.97 -14.80
C GLY A 30 -7.59 -5.32 -13.36
N VAL A 31 -7.05 -4.61 -12.37
CA VAL A 31 -7.34 -4.83 -10.93
C VAL A 31 -8.68 -4.22 -10.53
N ALA A 32 -9.09 -3.12 -11.16
CA ALA A 32 -10.40 -2.52 -10.88
C ALA A 32 -11.55 -3.47 -11.26
N GLU A 33 -11.35 -4.28 -12.29
CA GLU A 33 -12.35 -5.16 -12.87
C GLU A 33 -12.40 -6.53 -12.19
N ARG A 34 -11.26 -7.06 -11.72
CA ARG A 34 -11.21 -8.36 -11.06
C ARG A 34 -10.05 -8.47 -10.05
N PRO A 35 -10.22 -9.27 -8.98
CA PRO A 35 -9.12 -9.55 -8.06
C PRO A 35 -7.99 -10.33 -8.76
N PRO A 36 -6.73 -10.17 -8.31
CA PRO A 36 -5.61 -10.97 -8.79
C PRO A 36 -5.83 -12.47 -8.53
N GLU A 37 -5.42 -13.32 -9.47
CA GLU A 37 -5.51 -14.78 -9.33
C GLU A 37 -4.35 -15.34 -8.48
N GLY A 38 -4.62 -16.32 -7.62
CA GLY A 38 -3.60 -17.24 -7.08
C GLY A 38 -2.92 -16.87 -5.75
N ALA A 39 -3.25 -15.75 -5.10
CA ALA A 39 -2.71 -15.40 -3.78
C ALA A 39 -3.72 -15.66 -2.65
N SER A 40 -3.25 -15.93 -1.43
CA SER A 40 -4.11 -15.84 -0.24
C SER A 40 -4.71 -14.43 -0.18
N THR A 41 -5.97 -14.28 0.26
CA THR A 41 -6.65 -12.98 0.22
C THR A 41 -5.84 -11.87 0.90
N LEU A 42 -5.19 -12.19 2.02
CA LEU A 42 -4.29 -11.24 2.69
C LEU A 42 -3.05 -10.90 1.86
N ARG A 43 -2.34 -11.90 1.30
CA ARG A 43 -1.18 -11.63 0.44
C ARG A 43 -1.62 -10.75 -0.74
N GLY A 44 -2.65 -11.15 -1.47
CA GLY A 44 -3.12 -10.41 -2.65
C GLY A 44 -3.39 -8.93 -2.34
N VAL A 45 -3.97 -8.65 -1.16
CA VAL A 45 -4.18 -7.27 -0.69
C VAL A 45 -2.88 -6.57 -0.29
N VAL A 46 -1.94 -7.24 0.38
CA VAL A 46 -0.60 -6.69 0.69
C VAL A 46 0.12 -6.29 -0.59
N GLU A 47 0.06 -7.13 -1.62
CA GLU A 47 0.69 -6.89 -2.91
C GLU A 47 0.04 -5.73 -3.66
N LEU A 48 -1.29 -5.69 -3.72
CA LEU A 48 -2.02 -4.55 -4.31
C LEU A 48 -1.69 -3.24 -3.60
N TYR A 49 -1.73 -3.24 -2.26
CA TYR A 49 -1.38 -2.07 -1.47
C TYR A 49 0.06 -1.64 -1.78
N MET A 50 0.97 -2.59 -1.94
CA MET A 50 2.34 -2.29 -2.33
C MET A 50 2.50 -1.68 -3.72
N GLN A 51 1.75 -2.16 -4.71
CA GLN A 51 1.78 -1.58 -6.06
C GLN A 51 1.27 -0.12 -6.05
N LEU A 52 0.25 0.18 -5.27
CA LEU A 52 -0.25 1.54 -5.07
C LEU A 52 0.80 2.43 -4.36
N VAL A 53 1.44 1.92 -3.32
CA VAL A 53 2.52 2.64 -2.62
C VAL A 53 3.71 2.89 -3.53
N ALA A 54 4.13 1.90 -4.33
CA ALA A 54 5.25 2.03 -5.25
C ALA A 54 4.98 3.03 -6.37
N SER A 55 3.74 3.11 -6.87
CA SER A 55 3.35 4.10 -7.88
C SER A 55 3.32 5.53 -7.33
N ALA A 56 2.82 5.71 -6.10
CA ALA A 56 2.77 7.01 -5.43
C ALA A 56 4.13 7.47 -4.90
N MET A 57 4.96 6.55 -4.40
CA MET A 57 6.22 6.83 -3.72
C MET A 57 7.38 5.97 -4.23
N PRO A 58 7.83 6.16 -5.48
CA PRO A 58 8.85 5.31 -6.09
C PRO A 58 10.11 5.16 -5.23
N ALA A 59 10.65 3.94 -5.18
CA ALA A 59 11.81 3.57 -4.37
C ALA A 59 13.05 4.43 -4.66
N ASN A 60 13.27 4.83 -5.93
CA ASN A 60 14.43 5.63 -6.34
C ASN A 60 14.58 6.96 -5.56
N SER A 61 13.51 7.44 -4.94
CA SER A 61 13.47 8.69 -4.17
C SER A 61 13.43 8.46 -2.65
N ALA A 62 13.46 7.21 -2.17
CA ALA A 62 13.30 6.89 -0.75
C ALA A 62 14.42 7.48 0.13
N ASN A 63 15.69 7.37 -0.29
CA ASN A 63 16.83 7.99 0.41
C ASN A 63 16.72 9.51 0.50
N PHE A 64 16.12 10.13 -0.50
CA PHE A 64 15.87 11.55 -0.51
C PHE A 64 14.77 11.92 0.48
N ARG A 65 13.64 11.20 0.47
CA ARG A 65 12.54 11.37 1.44
C ARG A 65 12.99 11.23 2.90
N VAL A 66 13.80 10.21 3.21
CA VAL A 66 14.32 10.00 4.58
C VAL A 66 15.13 11.21 5.05
N ARG A 67 16.07 11.69 4.22
CA ARG A 67 16.86 12.88 4.55
C ARG A 67 16.00 14.13 4.68
N LEU A 68 15.00 14.28 3.82
CA LEU A 68 14.12 15.44 3.84
C LEU A 68 13.26 15.47 5.12
N MET A 69 12.76 14.32 5.56
CA MET A 69 11.99 14.19 6.80
C MET A 69 12.82 14.50 8.05
N GLN A 70 14.11 14.19 8.06
CA GLN A 70 15.00 14.53 9.18
C GLN A 70 15.16 16.04 9.34
N THR A 71 15.17 16.78 8.23
CA THR A 71 15.33 18.25 8.23
C THR A 71 14.00 18.99 8.31
N HIS A 72 12.92 18.40 7.80
CA HIS A 72 11.58 18.99 7.74
C HIS A 72 10.51 17.98 8.21
N PRO A 73 10.31 17.85 9.54
CA PRO A 73 9.36 16.88 10.11
C PRO A 73 7.91 17.06 9.63
N ASP A 74 7.52 18.29 9.27
CA ASP A 74 6.18 18.62 8.77
C ASP A 74 5.84 17.88 7.46
N LEU A 75 6.86 17.56 6.65
CA LEU A 75 6.70 16.79 5.41
C LEU A 75 6.38 15.30 5.68
N GLY A 76 6.56 14.83 6.91
CA GLY A 76 6.09 13.52 7.33
C GLY A 76 4.56 13.39 7.29
N ARG A 77 3.81 14.50 7.37
CA ARG A 77 2.35 14.48 7.21
C ARG A 77 1.96 14.04 5.80
N LEU A 78 2.63 14.58 4.78
CA LEU A 78 2.35 14.26 3.38
C LEU A 78 2.49 12.76 3.08
N LEU A 79 3.52 12.09 3.62
CA LEU A 79 3.68 10.64 3.42
C LEU A 79 2.60 9.83 4.13
N LYS A 80 2.17 10.26 5.32
CA LYS A 80 1.05 9.62 6.03
C LYS A 80 -0.25 9.78 5.24
N ASP A 81 -0.53 10.98 4.75
CA ASP A 81 -1.71 11.27 3.95
C ASP A 81 -1.71 10.44 2.66
N THR A 82 -0.54 10.29 2.02
CA THR A 82 -0.39 9.43 0.84
C THR A 82 -0.68 7.97 1.17
N MET A 83 -0.17 7.46 2.30
CA MET A 83 -0.42 6.08 2.73
C MET A 83 -1.91 5.84 3.03
N HIS A 84 -2.57 6.78 3.73
CA HIS A 84 -4.02 6.72 3.95
C HIS A 84 -4.81 6.79 2.63
N GLY A 85 -4.35 7.56 1.65
CA GLY A 85 -4.95 7.61 0.31
C GLY A 85 -4.88 6.24 -0.39
N CYS A 86 -3.71 5.59 -0.36
CA CYS A 86 -3.57 4.22 -0.85
C CYS A 86 -4.49 3.24 -0.11
N GLU A 87 -4.58 3.34 1.22
CA GLU A 87 -5.48 2.52 2.04
C GLU A 87 -6.94 2.64 1.60
N HIS A 88 -7.40 3.86 1.36
CA HIS A 88 -8.75 4.15 0.92
C HIS A 88 -9.04 3.53 -0.45
N ILE A 89 -8.11 3.68 -1.40
CA ILE A 89 -8.23 3.07 -2.74
C ILE A 89 -8.35 1.54 -2.64
N VAL A 90 -7.51 0.88 -1.82
CA VAL A 90 -7.58 -0.59 -1.64
C VAL A 90 -8.95 -1.01 -1.08
N ARG A 91 -9.47 -0.27 -0.10
CA ARG A 91 -10.77 -0.52 0.51
C ARG A 91 -11.90 -0.42 -0.51
N ASP A 92 -11.88 0.61 -1.36
CA ASP A 92 -12.90 0.82 -2.39
C ASP A 92 -12.84 -0.27 -3.47
N LEU A 93 -11.64 -0.70 -3.87
CA LEU A 93 -11.44 -1.82 -4.79
C LEU A 93 -12.03 -3.12 -4.22
N LEU A 94 -11.73 -3.43 -2.95
CA LEU A 94 -12.25 -4.62 -2.27
C LEU A 94 -13.78 -4.60 -2.17
N ARG A 95 -14.37 -3.44 -1.88
CA ARG A 95 -15.83 -3.26 -1.88
C ARG A 95 -16.42 -3.51 -3.26
N GLY A 96 -15.82 -2.95 -4.30
CA GLY A 96 -16.25 -3.15 -5.68
C GLY A 96 -16.23 -4.62 -6.09
N TRP A 97 -15.22 -5.39 -5.68
CA TRP A 97 -15.16 -6.84 -5.92
C TRP A 97 -16.22 -7.61 -5.14
N ALA A 98 -16.48 -7.20 -3.89
CA ALA A 98 -17.48 -7.83 -3.04
C ALA A 98 -18.89 -7.69 -3.61
N GLU A 99 -19.26 -6.49 -4.06
CA GLU A 99 -20.54 -6.18 -4.68
C GLU A 99 -20.76 -6.98 -5.99
N GLN A 100 -19.69 -7.33 -6.69
CA GLN A 100 -19.70 -8.14 -7.91
C GLN A 100 -19.76 -9.67 -7.65
N SER A 101 -20.05 -10.09 -6.41
CA SER A 101 -20.26 -11.50 -6.01
C SER A 101 -19.02 -12.42 -6.09
N LEU A 102 -17.81 -11.89 -5.85
CA LEU A 102 -16.59 -12.69 -5.59
C LEU A 102 -16.47 -13.16 -4.12
N GLU A 103 -17.54 -12.99 -3.34
CA GLU A 103 -17.58 -12.90 -1.89
C GLU A 103 -17.25 -14.16 -1.06
N PRO A 104 -17.75 -15.38 -1.31
CA PRO A 104 -17.72 -16.40 -0.25
C PRO A 104 -16.32 -16.94 0.09
N ARG A 105 -15.32 -16.73 -0.77
CA ARG A 105 -13.96 -17.28 -0.58
C ARG A 105 -12.98 -16.27 -0.01
N MET A 106 -13.16 -14.97 -0.26
CA MET A 106 -12.16 -13.95 0.10
C MET A 106 -12.26 -13.54 1.56
N LEU A 107 -13.48 -13.40 2.04
CA LEU A 107 -13.78 -12.98 3.38
C LEU A 107 -14.72 -14.08 3.90
N GLY A 108 -14.31 -15.16 4.58
CA GLY A 108 -15.21 -16.23 5.11
C GLY A 108 -16.51 -15.82 5.88
N PRO A 109 -17.30 -16.73 6.48
CA PRO A 109 -18.61 -16.36 7.06
C PRO A 109 -18.53 -15.49 8.35
N GLY A 110 -19.61 -14.77 8.68
CA GLY A 110 -19.97 -14.46 10.09
C GLY A 110 -19.93 -13.00 10.59
N HIS A 111 -19.30 -12.06 9.88
CA HIS A 111 -19.26 -10.64 10.29
C HIS A 111 -19.69 -9.70 9.14
N ASP A 112 -20.02 -8.45 9.46
CA ASP A 112 -20.38 -7.41 8.49
C ASP A 112 -19.28 -7.23 7.43
N LEU A 113 -19.67 -7.05 6.17
CA LEU A 113 -18.73 -6.98 5.05
C LEU A 113 -17.73 -5.82 5.21
N ASP A 114 -18.21 -4.66 5.66
CA ASP A 114 -17.39 -3.45 5.76
C ASP A 114 -16.38 -3.58 6.90
N GLU A 115 -16.78 -4.15 8.03
CA GLU A 115 -15.87 -4.44 9.14
C GLU A 115 -14.70 -5.33 8.69
N ARG A 116 -14.97 -6.26 7.78
CA ARG A 116 -13.99 -7.26 7.36
C ARG A 116 -13.06 -6.76 6.28
N ILE A 117 -13.60 -6.01 5.32
CA ILE A 117 -12.77 -5.23 4.38
C ILE A 117 -11.86 -4.29 5.20
N SER A 118 -12.42 -3.60 6.20
CA SER A 118 -11.63 -2.73 7.09
C SER A 118 -10.48 -3.49 7.75
N MET A 119 -10.80 -4.62 8.39
CA MET A 119 -9.81 -5.40 9.12
C MET A 119 -8.74 -5.97 8.19
N LEU A 120 -9.13 -6.47 7.01
CA LEU A 120 -8.21 -6.99 6.01
C LEU A 120 -7.23 -5.92 5.52
N VAL A 121 -7.72 -4.71 5.21
CA VAL A 121 -6.89 -3.60 4.75
C VAL A 121 -5.94 -3.12 5.84
N LEU A 122 -6.42 -2.99 7.08
CA LEU A 122 -5.57 -2.63 8.23
C LEU A 122 -4.49 -3.69 8.49
N THR A 123 -4.85 -4.97 8.36
CA THR A 123 -3.93 -6.10 8.52
C THR A 123 -2.87 -6.09 7.42
N ALA A 124 -3.26 -5.84 6.17
CA ALA A 124 -2.33 -5.70 5.06
C ALA A 124 -1.39 -4.51 5.25
N GLY A 125 -1.91 -3.36 5.71
CA GLY A 125 -1.11 -2.19 6.08
C GLY A 125 -0.11 -2.48 7.20
N ALA A 126 -0.49 -3.29 8.19
CA ALA A 126 0.40 -3.72 9.27
C ALA A 126 1.54 -4.63 8.76
N ALA A 127 1.21 -5.63 7.94
CA ALA A 127 2.21 -6.48 7.28
C ALA A 127 3.18 -5.64 6.44
N LEU A 128 2.65 -4.66 5.72
CA LEU A 128 3.49 -3.79 4.92
C LEU A 128 4.39 -2.87 5.76
N ARG A 129 3.83 -2.27 6.81
CA ARG A 129 4.60 -1.46 7.75
C ARG A 129 5.71 -2.28 8.41
N PHE A 130 5.44 -3.54 8.73
CA PHE A 130 6.45 -4.47 9.23
C PHE A 130 7.62 -4.59 8.25
N VAL A 131 7.34 -4.83 6.96
CA VAL A 131 8.39 -4.90 5.91
C VAL A 131 9.23 -3.63 5.87
N PHE A 132 8.61 -2.45 5.87
CA PHE A 132 9.35 -1.18 5.82
C PHE A 132 10.11 -0.85 7.11
N SER A 133 9.69 -1.39 8.25
CA SER A 133 10.32 -1.13 9.55
C SER A 133 11.55 -2.00 9.84
N ARG A 134 11.82 -2.99 8.98
CA ARG A 134 12.92 -3.95 9.16
C ARG A 134 14.29 -3.25 9.18
N PRO A 135 15.16 -3.52 10.18
CA PRO A 135 16.46 -2.87 10.29
C PRO A 135 17.42 -3.16 9.13
N ASP A 136 17.28 -4.33 8.50
CA ASP A 136 18.08 -4.79 7.36
C ASP A 136 17.58 -4.26 6.00
N ARG A 137 16.49 -3.47 6.01
CA ARG A 137 15.91 -2.89 4.81
C ARG A 137 16.89 -1.88 4.20
N VAL A 138 17.36 -2.16 2.99
CA VAL A 138 18.12 -1.18 2.20
C VAL A 138 17.17 -0.07 1.75
N PRO A 139 17.39 1.19 2.16
CA PRO A 139 16.56 2.29 1.70
C PRO A 139 16.79 2.51 0.20
N GLY A 140 15.71 2.67 -0.56
CA GLY A 140 15.79 2.87 -2.01
C GLY A 140 15.43 1.65 -2.86
N SER A 141 14.98 0.56 -2.23
CA SER A 141 14.57 -0.67 -2.89
C SER A 141 13.14 -1.04 -2.49
N ASP A 142 12.30 -1.33 -3.49
CA ASP A 142 10.96 -1.86 -3.24
C ASP A 142 11.04 -3.27 -2.61
N PRO A 143 10.12 -3.63 -1.70
CA PRO A 143 9.94 -4.99 -1.20
C PRO A 143 9.94 -6.03 -2.31
N SER A 144 10.73 -7.09 -2.12
CA SER A 144 10.63 -8.26 -3.00
C SER A 144 9.33 -9.01 -2.71
N PRO A 145 8.86 -9.87 -3.63
CA PRO A 145 7.72 -10.75 -3.34
C PRO A 145 7.92 -11.59 -2.08
N GLU A 146 9.15 -12.08 -1.85
CA GLU A 146 9.55 -12.87 -0.68
C GLU A 146 9.47 -12.07 0.63
N ASP A 147 9.79 -10.77 0.61
CA ASP A 147 9.63 -9.90 1.79
C ASP A 147 8.17 -9.80 2.22
N LEU A 148 7.29 -9.68 1.23
CA LEU A 148 5.86 -9.60 1.44
C LEU A 148 5.30 -10.95 1.92
N ASP A 149 5.79 -12.07 1.37
CA ASP A 149 5.37 -13.42 1.80
C ASP A 149 5.78 -13.67 3.25
N HIS A 150 7.03 -13.36 3.58
CA HIS A 150 7.53 -13.48 4.94
C HIS A 150 6.69 -12.65 5.94
N ALA A 151 6.31 -11.43 5.58
CA ALA A 151 5.48 -10.59 6.45
C ALA A 151 4.08 -11.17 6.68
N VAL A 152 3.46 -11.72 5.64
CA VAL A 152 2.18 -12.43 5.74
C VAL A 152 2.32 -13.67 6.61
N ASP A 153 3.37 -14.46 6.43
CA ASP A 153 3.62 -15.68 7.21
C ASP A 153 3.80 -15.38 8.71
N VAL A 154 4.60 -14.37 9.04
CA VAL A 154 4.78 -13.90 10.43
C VAL A 154 3.42 -13.49 11.01
N LEU A 155 2.64 -12.69 10.30
CA LEU A 155 1.34 -12.22 10.78
C LEU A 155 0.34 -13.37 10.98
N VAL A 156 0.28 -14.32 10.04
CA VAL A 156 -0.58 -15.51 10.14
C VAL A 156 -0.15 -16.40 11.31
N SER A 157 1.16 -16.57 11.53
CA SER A 157 1.68 -17.34 12.66
C SER A 157 1.27 -16.75 14.02
N LEU A 158 1.28 -15.42 14.14
CA LEU A 158 0.85 -14.71 15.35
C LEU A 158 -0.63 -14.95 15.64
N ILE A 159 -1.48 -14.82 14.62
CA ILE A 159 -2.92 -15.06 14.74
C ILE A 159 -3.21 -16.51 15.14
N ARG A 160 -2.48 -17.47 14.57
CA ARG A 160 -2.66 -18.90 14.91
C ARG A 160 -2.22 -19.24 16.33
N THR A 161 -1.17 -18.59 16.83
CA THR A 161 -0.63 -18.85 18.17
C THR A 161 -1.55 -18.32 19.27
N ASP A 162 -2.32 -17.27 19.01
CA ASP A 162 -3.31 -16.70 19.94
C ASP A 162 -4.58 -17.56 20.10
N HIS A 163 -4.80 -18.52 19.18
CA HIS A 163 -5.94 -19.44 19.19
C HIS A 163 -5.60 -20.87 19.67
N ALA A 164 -4.40 -21.08 20.20
CA ALA A 164 -3.92 -22.35 20.75
C ALA A 164 -3.91 -22.32 22.30
#